data_AF-K4A165-F1
#
_entry.id   AF-K4A165-F1
#
_cell.length_a   1.000
_cell.length_b   1.000
_cell.length_c   1.000
_cell.angle_alpha   90.00
_cell.angle_beta   90.00
_cell.angle_gamma   90.00
#
_symmetry.space_group_name_H-M   'P 1'
#
loop_
_entity.id
_entity.type
_entity.pdbx_description
1 polymer ?
#
loop_
_entity_poly.entity_id
_entity_poly.type
_entity_poly.pdbx_seq_one_letter_code
_entity_poly.pdbx_strand_id
1 'polypeptide(L)' 'MAPKPEPHDCLKERAKWDAWKAVEGKSKDEAMTDYITKVKQLLEEAAASTS' A
#
# COMPACT_ATOMS: atom_id res chain seq x y z
N MET A 1 -3.87 -16.98 3.63
CA MET A 1 -3.61 -15.94 2.61
C MET A 1 -4.56 -16.17 1.44
N ALA A 2 -5.17 -15.13 0.87
CA ALA A 2 -5.97 -15.29 -0.35
C ALA A 2 -5.06 -15.63 -1.56
N PRO A 3 -5.52 -16.44 -2.52
CA PRO A 3 -4.75 -16.77 -3.72
C PRO A 3 -4.45 -15.50 -4.54
N LYS A 4 -3.33 -15.52 -5.28
CA LYS A 4 -2.93 -14.42 -6.17
C LYS A 4 -3.95 -14.28 -7.31
N PRO A 5 -4.44 -13.07 -7.63
CA PRO A 5 -5.29 -12.86 -8.78
C PRO A 5 -4.57 -13.21 -10.09
N GLU A 6 -5.27 -13.95 -10.96
CA GLU A 6 -4.79 -14.41 -12.26
C GLU A 6 -4.78 -13.26 -13.28
N PRO A 7 -4.06 -13.36 -14.42
CA PRO A 7 -3.97 -12.26 -15.40
C PRO A 7 -5.30 -11.85 -16.04
N HIS A 8 -6.31 -12.73 -16.03
CA HIS A 8 -7.67 -12.43 -16.48
C HIS A 8 -8.48 -11.70 -15.40
N ASP A 9 -8.03 -11.74 -14.14
CA ASP A 9 -8.50 -10.83 -13.11
C ASP A 9 -7.91 -9.43 -13.35
N CYS A 10 -8.68 -8.41 -13.00
CA CYS A 10 -8.29 -7.02 -13.26
C CYS A 10 -6.89 -6.70 -12.69
N LEU A 11 -6.04 -6.04 -13.49
CA LEU A 11 -4.68 -5.62 -13.11
C LEU A 11 -4.66 -4.86 -11.77
N LYS A 12 -5.74 -4.14 -11.45
CA LYS A 12 -5.91 -3.41 -10.19
C LYS A 12 -5.91 -4.35 -8.97
N GLU A 13 -6.57 -5.49 -9.05
CA GLU A 13 -6.65 -6.44 -7.93
C GLU A 13 -5.32 -7.16 -7.75
N ARG A 14 -4.65 -7.49 -8.86
CA ARG A 14 -3.29 -8.05 -8.82
C ARG A 14 -2.29 -7.07 -8.21
N ALA A 15 -2.33 -5.79 -8.58
CA ALA A 15 -1.47 -4.76 -8.02
C ALA A 15 -1.68 -4.57 -6.51
N LYS A 16 -2.94 -4.58 -6.04
CA LYS A 16 -3.24 -4.56 -4.60
C LYS A 16 -2.67 -5.78 -3.88
N TRP A 17 -2.84 -6.97 -4.45
CA TRP A 17 -2.32 -8.20 -3.86
C TRP A 17 -0.79 -8.19 -3.79
N ASP A 18 -0.12 -7.72 -4.84
CA ASP A 18 1.33 -7.59 -4.88
C ASP A 18 1.85 -6.57 -3.86
N ALA A 19 1.20 -5.40 -3.76
CA ALA A 19 1.55 -4.40 -2.75
C ALA A 19 1.39 -4.94 -1.32
N TRP A 20 0.34 -5.74 -1.06
CA TRP A 20 0.15 -6.37 0.24
C TRP A 20 1.18 -7.47 0.52
N LYS A 21 1.50 -8.31 -0.46
CA LYS A 21 2.51 -9.36 -0.31
C LYS A 21 3.91 -8.82 -0.13
N ALA A 22 4.24 -7.66 -0.70
CA ALA A 22 5.52 -6.99 -0.50
C ALA A 22 5.78 -6.57 0.97
N VAL A 23 4.72 -6.45 1.78
CA VAL A 23 4.82 -6.11 3.21
C VAL A 23 4.52 -7.30 4.13
N GLU A 24 4.45 -8.51 3.57
CA GLU A 24 4.30 -9.73 4.35
C GLU A 24 5.52 -9.93 5.26
N GLY A 25 5.27 -10.33 6.52
CA GLY A 25 6.33 -10.54 7.52
C GLY A 25 6.68 -9.30 8.33
N LYS A 26 6.21 -8.10 7.94
CA LYS A 26 6.28 -6.93 8.81
C LYS A 26 5.44 -7.14 10.07
N SER A 27 5.96 -6.68 11.20
CA SER A 27 5.17 -6.67 12.43
C SER A 27 4.01 -5.68 12.29
N LYS A 28 2.95 -5.88 13.10
CA LYS A 28 1.80 -4.97 13.12
C LYS A 28 2.23 -3.53 13.44
N ASP A 29 3.12 -3.37 14.40
CA ASP A 29 3.57 -2.05 14.88
C ASP A 29 4.43 -1.33 13.83
N GLU A 30 5.28 -2.07 13.13
CA GLU A 30 6.06 -1.57 11.99
C GLU A 30 5.13 -1.15 10.84
N ALA A 31 4.16 -1.99 10.47
CA ALA A 31 3.20 -1.67 9.41
C ALA A 31 2.33 -0.43 9.76
N MET A 32 1.96 -0.24 11.02
CA MET A 32 1.25 0.97 11.47
C MET A 32 2.12 2.22 11.39
N THR A 33 3.40 2.12 11.80
CA THR A 33 4.35 3.23 11.72
C THR A 33 4.58 3.67 10.28
N ASP A 34 4.77 2.71 9.37
CA ASP A 34 4.93 2.95 7.94
C ASP A 34 3.68 3.60 7.35
N TYR A 35 2.49 3.11 7.72
CA TYR A 35 1.22 3.67 7.25
C TYR A 35 1.06 5.14 7.67
N ILE A 36 1.28 5.45 8.95
CA ILE A 36 1.18 6.83 9.47
C ILE A 36 2.18 7.74 8.75
N THR A 37 3.42 7.28 8.58
CA THR A 37 4.48 8.03 7.89
C THR A 37 4.08 8.32 6.45
N LYS A 38 3.57 7.32 5.72
CA LYS A 38 3.18 7.49 4.32
C LYS A 38 1.98 8.43 4.16
N VAL A 39 1.00 8.36 5.06
CA VAL A 39 -0.15 9.29 5.05
C VAL A 39 0.31 10.72 5.28
N LYS A 40 1.21 10.97 6.25
CA LYS A 40 1.76 12.32 6.50
C LYS A 40 2.47 12.88 5.27
N GLN A 41 3.33 12.08 4.63
CA GLN A 41 4.01 12.49 3.39
C GLN A 41 3.02 12.87 2.29
N LEU A 42 1.97 12.06 2.07
CA LEU A 42 0.95 12.35 1.05
C LEU A 42 0.16 13.63 1.36
N LEU A 43 -0.09 13.93 2.63
CA LEU A 43 -0.75 15.18 3.04
C LEU A 43 0.14 16.40 2.78
N GLU A 44 1.44 16.30 3.08
CA GLU A 44 2.41 17.37 2.79
C GLU A 44 2.58 17.58 1.28
N GLU A 45 2.70 16.50 0.49
CA GLU A 45 2.76 16.54 -0.97
C GLU A 45 1.49 17.16 -1.57
N ALA A 46 0.31 16.80 -1.05
CA ALA A 46 -0.95 17.39 -1.48
C ALA A 46 -1.03 18.88 -1.16
N ALA A 47 -0.63 19.31 0.05
CA ALA A 47 -0.60 20.71 0.44
C ALA A 47 0.35 21.54 -0.43
N ALA A 48 1.53 20.99 -0.74
CA ALA A 48 2.50 21.61 -1.64
C ALA A 48 1.99 21.71 -3.08
N SER A 49 1.21 20.72 -3.54
CA SER A 49 0.65 20.70 -4.91
C SER A 49 -0.54 21.65 -5.10
N THR A 50 -1.18 22.08 -4.02
CA THR A 50 -2.33 23.02 -4.05
C THR A 50 -1.94 24.48 -3.82
N SER A 51 -0.64 24.77 -3.66
CA SER A 51 -0.10 26.10 -3.36
C SER A 51 0.54 26.77 -4.56
#